data_AF-A0A0F5Q310-F1
#
_entry.id   AF-A0A0F5Q310-F1
#
_cell.length_a   1.000
_cell.length_b   1.000
_cell.length_c   1.000
_cell.angle_alpha   90.00
_cell.angle_beta   90.00
_cell.angle_gamma   90.00
#
_symmetry.space_group_name_H-M   'P 1'
#
loop_
_entity.id
_entity.type
_entity.pdbx_description
1 polymer ?
#
loop_
_entity_poly.entity_id
_entity_poly.type
_entity_poly.pdbx_seq_one_letter_code
_entity_poly.pdbx_strand_id
1 'polypeptide(L)' 'MSRTLAIELAERTLAVVNPQNRELALRAGLSRHGFALAGVAFPEAIAERAALVAWLQDTFAPKD' A
#
# COMPACT_ATOMS: atom_id res chain seq x y z
N MET A 1 7.32 -6.82 -10.33
CA MET A 1 5.94 -6.56 -9.87
C MET A 1 5.51 -5.18 -10.32
N SER A 2 4.25 -4.99 -10.75
CA SER A 2 3.80 -3.71 -11.32
C SER A 2 3.37 -2.74 -10.22
N ARG A 3 3.97 -1.54 -10.19
CA ARG A 3 3.64 -0.43 -9.30
C ARG A 3 2.15 -0.02 -9.40
N THR A 4 1.55 -0.16 -10.58
CA THR A 4 0.12 0.12 -10.80
C THR A 4 -0.79 -0.75 -9.93
N LEU A 5 -0.47 -2.04 -9.79
CA LEU A 5 -1.26 -2.98 -8.98
C LEU A 5 -1.24 -2.60 -7.48
N ALA A 6 -0.10 -2.13 -6.98
CA ALA A 6 0.01 -1.68 -5.59
C ALA A 6 -0.90 -0.47 -5.31
N ILE A 7 -0.97 0.46 -6.26
CA ILE A 7 -1.83 1.65 -6.19
C ILE A 7 -3.31 1.26 -6.22
N GLU A 8 -3.71 0.37 -7.13
CA GLU A 8 -5.09 -0.12 -7.23
C GLU A 8 -5.56 -0.81 -5.94
N LEU A 9 -4.71 -1.64 -5.34
CA LEU A 9 -4.98 -2.29 -4.05
C LEU A 9 -5.19 -1.28 -2.93
N ALA A 10 -4.38 -0.21 -2.91
CA ALA A 10 -4.51 0.85 -1.95
C ALA A 10 -5.81 1.63 -2.12
N GLU A 11 -6.14 2.06 -3.35
CA GLU A 11 -7.39 2.77 -3.64
C GLU A 11 -8.62 1.96 -3.23
N ARG A 12 -8.66 0.68 -3.59
CA ARG A 12 -9.76 -0.22 -3.22
C ARG A 12 -9.86 -0.40 -1.70
N THR A 13 -8.71 -0.47 -1.02
CA THR A 13 -8.68 -0.57 0.45
C THR A 13 -9.22 0.70 1.11
N LEU A 14 -8.86 1.88 0.62
CA LEU A 14 -9.37 3.14 1.16
C LEU A 14 -10.89 3.29 0.97
N ALA A 15 -11.40 2.83 -0.18
CA ALA A 15 -12.81 2.94 -0.53
C ALA A 15 -13.73 2.00 0.27
N VAL A 16 -13.26 0.78 0.58
CA VAL A 16 -14.15 -0.30 1.09
C VAL A 16 -13.85 -0.68 2.55
N VAL A 17 -12.63 -0.47 3.03
CA VAL A 17 -12.21 -0.93 4.37
C VAL A 17 -12.32 0.21 5.39
N ASN A 18 -12.89 -0.10 6.55
CA ASN A 18 -12.92 0.80 7.71
C ASN A 18 -11.49 1.28 8.03
N PRO A 19 -11.27 2.59 8.26
CA PRO A 19 -9.98 3.17 8.66
C PRO A 19 -9.12 2.33 9.60
N GLN A 20 -9.70 1.75 10.64
CA GLN A 20 -9.00 0.95 11.67
C GLN A 20 -8.33 -0.32 11.11
N ASN A 21 -8.82 -0.85 9.99
CA ASN A 21 -8.37 -2.11 9.41
C ASN A 21 -7.60 -1.93 8.09
N ARG A 22 -7.43 -0.70 7.60
CA ARG A 22 -6.86 -0.43 6.27
C ARG A 22 -5.42 -0.90 6.14
N GLU A 23 -4.58 -0.66 7.15
CA GLU A 23 -3.19 -1.12 7.13
C GLU A 23 -3.11 -2.64 7.01
N LEU A 24 -3.85 -3.37 7.86
CA LEU A 24 -3.86 -4.82 7.87
C LEU A 24 -4.36 -5.38 6.53
N ALA A 25 -5.45 -4.83 5.99
CA ALA A 25 -6.02 -5.24 4.72
C ALA A 25 -5.07 -4.97 3.54
N LEU A 26 -4.44 -3.79 3.51
CA LEU A 26 -3.51 -3.40 2.47
C LEU A 26 -2.23 -4.25 2.52
N ARG A 27 -1.66 -4.46 3.72
CA ARG A 27 -0.51 -5.34 3.93
C ARG A 27 -0.81 -6.76 3.45
N ALA A 28 -1.96 -7.32 3.81
CA ALA A 28 -2.37 -8.65 3.35
C ALA A 28 -2.56 -8.72 1.82
N GLY A 29 -3.17 -7.70 1.21
CA GLY A 29 -3.34 -7.60 -0.23
C GLY A 29 -2.00 -7.56 -0.96
N LEU A 30 -1.12 -6.64 -0.57
CA LEU A 30 0.22 -6.50 -1.13
C LEU A 30 1.05 -7.79 -0.98
N SER A 31 1.06 -8.41 0.20
CA SER A 31 1.78 -9.68 0.40
C SER A 31 1.27 -10.81 -0.50
N ARG A 32 -0.06 -10.94 -0.69
CA ARG A 32 -0.65 -11.94 -1.61
C ARG A 32 -0.23 -11.74 -3.06
N HIS A 33 0.02 -10.49 -3.46
CA HIS A 33 0.51 -10.15 -4.79
C HIS A 33 2.04 -10.14 -4.90
N GLY A 34 2.75 -10.63 -3.87
CA GLY A 34 4.20 -10.80 -3.90
C GLY A 34 5.00 -9.52 -3.63
N PHE A 35 4.36 -8.48 -3.09
CA PHE A 35 5.09 -7.30 -2.61
C PHE A 35 5.75 -7.60 -1.27
N ALA A 36 7.08 -7.45 -1.21
CA ALA A 36 7.84 -7.65 0.02
C ALA A 36 7.63 -6.45 0.96
N LEU A 37 6.92 -6.67 2.07
CA LEU A 37 6.64 -5.67 3.10
C LEU A 37 7.36 -5.94 4.43
N ALA A 38 8.26 -6.92 4.47
CA ALA A 38 8.99 -7.27 5.68
C ALA A 38 9.85 -6.08 6.14
N GLY A 39 9.59 -5.59 7.36
CA GLY A 39 10.29 -4.42 7.93
C GLY A 39 9.85 -3.06 7.39
N VAL A 40 8.85 -3.01 6.50
CA VAL A 40 8.33 -1.74 5.97
C VAL A 40 7.21 -1.22 6.87
N ALA A 41 7.45 -0.08 7.51
CA ALA A 41 6.44 0.66 8.24
C ALA A 41 5.53 1.41 7.26
N PHE A 42 4.22 1.28 7.45
CA PHE A 42 3.26 2.09 6.70
C PHE A 42 3.28 3.54 7.20
N PRO A 43 2.95 4.52 6.34
CA PRO A 43 2.78 5.89 6.78
C PRO A 43 1.59 5.99 7.74
N GLU A 44 1.72 6.81 8.78
CA GLU A 44 0.65 7.09 9.75
C GLU A 44 -0.61 7.67 9.06
N ALA A 45 -0.41 8.37 7.93
CA ALA A 45 -1.45 8.95 7.09
C ALA A 45 -1.99 8.01 6.00
N ILE A 46 -2.27 6.73 6.29
CA ILE A 46 -2.96 5.83 5.33
C ILE A 46 -4.31 6.42 4.87
N ALA A 47 -4.94 7.28 5.66
CA ALA A 47 -6.20 7.93 5.30
C ALA A 47 -6.08 8.89 4.10
N GLU A 48 -4.89 9.40 3.82
CA GLU A 48 -4.65 10.33 2.72
C GLU A 48 -4.18 9.58 1.47
N ARG A 49 -5.06 9.51 0.47
CA ARG A 49 -4.77 8.81 -0.80
C ARG A 49 -3.45 9.28 -1.43
N ALA A 50 -3.22 10.60 -1.47
CA ALA A 50 -2.03 11.15 -2.11
C ALA A 50 -0.74 10.69 -1.40
N ALA A 51 -0.72 10.74 -0.06
CA ALA A 51 0.41 10.30 0.76
C ALA A 51 0.66 8.80 0.61
N LEU A 52 -0.39 7.98 0.61
CA LEU A 52 -0.28 6.54 0.46
C LEU A 52 0.23 6.14 -0.93
N VAL A 53 -0.26 6.78 -1.99
CA VAL A 53 0.20 6.54 -3.36
C VAL A 53 1.67 6.94 -3.51
N ALA A 54 2.07 8.11 -3.02
CA ALA A 54 3.46 8.54 -3.06
C ALA A 54 4.39 7.56 -2.32
N TRP A 55 3.97 7.08 -1.14
CA TRP A 55 4.72 6.08 -0.39
C TRP A 55 4.85 4.74 -1.14
N LEU A 56 3.79 4.25 -1.78
CA LEU A 56 3.85 3.01 -2.59
C LEU A 56 4.79 3.16 -3.78
N GLN A 57 4.80 4.34 -4.41
CA GLN A 57 5.68 4.62 -5.53
C GLN A 57 7.14 4.61 -5.09
N ASP A 58 7.47 5.24 -3.97
CA ASP A 58 8.82 5.29 -3.40
C ASP A 58 9.28 3.90 -2.92
N THR A 59 8.44 3.22 -2.14
CA THR A 59 8.74 1.90 -1.55
C THR A 59 9.02 0.83 -2.61
N PHE A 60 8.27 0.85 -3.71
CA PHE A 60 8.40 -0.12 -4.80
C PHE A 60 9.11 0.47 -6.03
N ALA A 61 9.88 1.54 -5.86
CA ALA A 61 10.76 2.01 -6.93
C ALA A 61 11.83 0.95 -7.24
N PRO A 62 12.16 0.75 -8.53
CA PRO A 62 13.38 0.02 -8.86
C PRO A 62 14.56 0.75 -8.20
N LYS A 63 15.32 0.03 -7.37
CA LYS A 63 16.59 0.52 -6.84
C LYS A 63 17.64 0.23 -7.92
N ASP A 64 18.21 1.28 -8.49
CA ASP A 64 19.43 1.21 -9.32
C ASP A 64 20.63 0.74 -8.48
#